data_AF-A0A2I0K9V1-F1
#
_entry.id   AF-A0A2I0K9V1-F1
#
_cell.length_a   1.000
_cell.length_b   1.000
_cell.length_c   1.000
_cell.angle_alpha   90.00
_cell.angle_beta   90.00
_cell.angle_gamma   90.00
#
_symmetry.space_group_name_H-M   'P 1'
#
loop_
_entity.id
_entity.type
_entity.pdbx_description
1 polymer ?
#
loop_
_entity_poly.entity_id
_entity_poly.type
_entity_poly.pdbx_seq_one_letter_code
_entity_poly.pdbx_strand_id
1 'polypeptide(L)'
;MGSSAADSSPDKTILVTGGAGFIGTHTVVQLLEGGFRVSIIDNLDNSVPEAVDRVRELVGPQLAGNLDFHLGDLRNREDLEKLFSQT
;
A
#
# COMPACT_ATOMS: atom_id res chain seq x y z
N MET A 1 -22.99 -30.19 -12.16
CA MET A 1 -22.24 -29.57 -13.28
C MET A 1 -22.48 -28.08 -13.17
N GLY A 2 -21.68 -27.24 -12.52
CA GLY A 2 -20.24 -27.25 -12.31
C GLY A 2 -19.76 -25.84 -12.67
N SER A 3 -18.94 -25.23 -11.80
CA SER A 3 -18.30 -23.90 -11.90
C SER A 3 -19.09 -22.77 -11.25
N SER A 4 -18.56 -22.01 -10.30
CA SER A 4 -17.34 -22.11 -9.49
C SER A 4 -17.60 -21.20 -8.31
N ALA A 5 -17.40 -21.69 -7.07
CA ALA A 5 -17.22 -20.79 -5.95
C ALA A 5 -16.06 -19.85 -6.33
N ALA A 6 -16.26 -18.55 -6.15
CA ALA A 6 -15.19 -17.58 -6.27
C ALA A 6 -14.03 -18.08 -5.39
N ASP A 7 -12.88 -18.28 -6.00
CA ASP A 7 -11.64 -18.60 -5.31
C ASP A 7 -11.29 -17.41 -4.41
N SER A 8 -11.75 -17.46 -3.15
CA SER A 8 -11.41 -16.46 -2.14
C SER A 8 -9.98 -16.72 -1.69
N SER A 9 -9.03 -16.35 -2.56
CA SER A 9 -7.65 -16.10 -2.15
C SER A 9 -7.67 -15.12 -0.97
N PRO A 10 -6.86 -15.33 0.09
CA PRO A 10 -6.76 -14.36 1.18
C PRO A 10 -6.48 -12.98 0.58
N ASP A 11 -7.11 -11.93 1.09
CA ASP A 11 -6.88 -10.55 0.65
C ASP A 11 -5.37 -10.28 0.63
N LYS A 12 -4.75 -10.33 -0.55
CA LYS A 12 -3.29 -10.24 -0.67
C LYS A 12 -2.90 -8.80 -0.44
N THR A 13 -2.21 -8.55 0.67
CA THR A 13 -1.59 -7.25 0.95
C THR A 13 -0.20 -7.18 0.32
N ILE A 14 0.06 -6.10 -0.42
CA ILE A 14 1.35 -5.82 -1.04
C ILE A 14 2.04 -4.70 -0.27
N LEU A 15 3.23 -4.99 0.27
CA LEU A 15 4.09 -3.99 0.88
C LEU A 15 4.88 -3.26 -0.21
N VAL A 16 4.72 -1.94 -0.30
CA VAL A 16 5.48 -1.05 -1.19
C VAL A 16 6.41 -0.20 -0.35
N THR A 17 7.71 -0.36 -0.55
CA THR A 17 8.71 0.50 0.06
C THR A 17 8.95 1.74 -0.80
N GLY A 18 9.16 2.90 -0.17
CA GLY A 18 9.30 4.15 -0.92
C GLY A 18 8.00 4.58 -1.61
N GLY A 19 6.84 4.15 -1.08
CA GLY A 19 5.53 4.33 -1.70
C GLY A 19 5.05 5.78 -1.75
N ALA A 20 5.66 6.70 -1.00
CA ALA A 20 5.42 8.14 -1.11
C ALA A 20 6.34 8.81 -2.15
N GLY A 21 7.30 8.07 -2.72
CA GLY A 21 8.19 8.54 -3.77
C GLY A 21 7.55 8.56 -5.17
N PHE A 22 8.29 9.09 -6.15
CA PHE A 22 7.81 9.23 -7.53
C PHE A 22 7.38 7.90 -8.16
N ILE A 23 8.22 6.86 -8.11
CA ILE A 23 7.88 5.55 -8.68
C ILE A 23 6.86 4.81 -7.80
N GLY A 24 7.02 4.92 -6.49
CA GLY A 24 6.17 4.25 -5.50
C GLY A 24 4.70 4.64 -5.64
N THR A 25 4.41 5.93 -5.72
CA THR A 25 3.02 6.43 -5.85
C THR A 25 2.31 5.92 -7.10
N HIS A 26 2.98 5.92 -8.26
CA HIS A 26 2.40 5.37 -9.49
C HIS A 26 2.16 3.86 -9.37
N THR A 27 3.08 3.14 -8.75
CA THR A 27 2.92 1.70 -8.50
C THR A 27 1.74 1.44 -7.58
N VAL A 28 1.61 2.20 -6.50
CA VAL A 28 0.50 2.09 -5.54
C VAL A 28 -0.85 2.32 -6.22
N VAL A 29 -0.98 3.35 -7.07
CA VAL A 29 -2.22 3.58 -7.84
C VAL A 29 -2.60 2.35 -8.64
N GLN A 30 -1.66 1.78 -9.41
CA GLN A 30 -1.94 0.60 -10.25
C GLN A 30 -2.31 -0.64 -9.42
N LEU A 31 -1.70 -0.82 -8.25
CA LEU A 31 -2.03 -1.93 -7.35
C LEU A 31 -3.43 -1.75 -6.74
N LEU A 32 -3.80 -0.54 -6.32
CA LEU A 32 -5.12 -0.26 -5.78
C LEU A 32 -6.21 -0.42 -6.85
N GLU A 33 -5.98 0.08 -8.07
CA GLU A 33 -6.86 -0.13 -9.23
C GLU A 33 -7.00 -1.61 -9.61
N GLY A 34 -5.93 -2.40 -9.37
CA GLY A 34 -5.94 -3.86 -9.51
C GLY A 34 -6.71 -4.60 -8.41
N GLY A 35 -7.26 -3.89 -7.42
CA GLY A 35 -8.04 -4.46 -6.32
C GLY A 35 -7.21 -5.03 -5.16
N PHE A 36 -5.90 -4.75 -5.11
CA PHE A 36 -5.04 -5.20 -4.03
C PHE A 36 -5.15 -4.29 -2.80
N ARG A 37 -4.88 -4.85 -1.62
CA ARG A 37 -4.54 -4.06 -0.43
C ARG A 37 -3.07 -3.65 -0.52
N VAL A 38 -2.77 -2.40 -0.20
CA VAL A 38 -1.41 -1.87 -0.29
C VAL A 38 -1.01 -1.26 1.05
N SER A 39 0.12 -1.69 1.57
CA SER A 39 0.77 -1.09 2.73
C SER A 39 2.04 -0.38 2.26
N ILE A 40 2.20 0.90 2.58
CA ILE A 40 3.39 1.69 2.23
C ILE A 40 4.27 1.82 3.47
N ILE A 41 5.58 1.62 3.30
CA ILE A 41 6.60 2.13 4.24
C ILE A 41 7.51 3.14 3.54
N ASP A 42 7.66 4.31 4.14
CA ASP A 42 8.48 5.40 3.61
C ASP A 42 8.99 6.28 4.77
N ASN A 43 10.24 6.74 4.69
CA ASN A 43 10.85 7.58 5.71
C ASN A 43 10.81 9.09 5.37
N LEU A 44 10.32 9.44 4.18
CA LEU A 44 10.19 10.83 3.71
C LEU A 44 11.50 11.57 3.44
N ASP A 45 12.64 10.88 3.31
CA ASP A 45 13.95 11.52 3.03
C ASP A 45 13.96 12.26 1.68
N ASN A 46 13.29 11.71 0.66
CA ASN A 46 13.18 12.28 -0.70
C ASN A 46 11.75 12.29 -1.24
N SER A 47 10.78 12.14 -0.34
CA SER A 47 9.35 12.03 -0.64
C SER A 47 8.57 12.93 0.30
N VAL A 48 7.27 13.08 0.03
CA VAL A 48 6.40 13.98 0.78
C VAL A 48 5.09 13.27 1.12
N PRO A 49 4.54 13.43 2.33
CA PRO A 49 3.33 12.71 2.75
C PRO A 49 2.11 13.06 1.86
N GLU A 50 2.05 14.28 1.33
CA GLU A 50 1.01 14.73 0.41
C GLU A 50 0.93 13.88 -0.87
N ALA A 51 2.02 13.19 -1.23
CA ALA A 51 2.02 12.28 -2.37
C ALA A 51 1.08 11.08 -2.13
N VAL A 52 1.00 10.59 -0.89
CA VAL A 52 0.07 9.51 -0.48
C VAL A 52 -1.37 10.03 -0.45
N ASP A 53 -1.59 11.26 -0.01
CA ASP A 53 -2.92 11.87 -0.03
C ASP A 53 -3.43 12.05 -1.46
N ARG A 54 -2.58 12.48 -2.39
CA ARG A 54 -2.90 12.51 -3.83
C ARG A 54 -3.24 11.14 -4.38
N VAL A 55 -2.56 10.07 -3.96
CA VAL A 55 -2.94 8.70 -4.34
C VAL A 55 -4.36 8.40 -3.89
N ARG A 56 -4.73 8.70 -2.64
CA ARG A 56 -6.10 8.49 -2.11
C ARG A 56 -7.14 9.27 -2.90
N GLU A 57 -6.84 10.51 -3.26
CA GLU A 57 -7.72 11.36 -4.08
C GLU A 57 -7.91 10.79 -5.48
N LEU A 58 -6.83 10.32 -6.13
CA LEU A 58 -6.84 9.79 -7.49
C LEU A 58 -7.64 8.49 -7.62
N VAL A 59 -7.47 7.55 -6.68
CA VAL A 59 -8.14 6.24 -6.74
C VAL A 59 -9.58 6.28 -6.20
N GLY A 60 -9.96 7.35 -5.51
CA GLY A 60 -11.28 7.55 -4.93
C GLY A 60 -11.51 6.80 -3.60
N PRO A 61 -12.57 7.14 -2.87
CA PRO A 61 -12.78 6.70 -1.48
C PRO A 61 -12.95 5.19 -1.33
N GLN A 62 -13.46 4.49 -2.34
CA GLN A 62 -13.64 3.04 -2.30
C GLN A 62 -12.30 2.31 -2.28
N LEU A 63 -11.35 2.71 -3.14
CA LEU A 63 -10.04 2.08 -3.24
C LEU A 63 -9.06 2.64 -2.20
N ALA A 64 -9.22 3.91 -1.80
CA ALA A 64 -8.40 4.52 -0.76
C ALA A 64 -8.48 3.77 0.58
N GLY A 65 -9.59 3.08 0.87
CA GLY A 65 -9.73 2.24 2.06
C GLY A 65 -8.84 0.98 2.08
N ASN A 66 -8.22 0.65 0.94
CA ASN A 66 -7.26 -0.44 0.81
C ASN A 66 -5.80 0.02 0.93
N LEU A 67 -5.56 1.29 1.26
CA LEU A 67 -4.22 1.89 1.36
C LEU A 67 -3.86 2.23 2.82
N ASP A 68 -2.87 1.53 3.34
CA ASP A 68 -2.25 1.79 4.64
C ASP A 68 -0.89 2.49 4.44
N PHE A 69 -0.57 3.47 5.29
CA PHE A 69 0.71 4.21 5.25
C PHE A 69 1.42 4.14 6.59
N HIS A 70 2.68 3.74 6.56
CA HIS A 70 3.56 3.62 7.72
C HIS A 70 4.78 4.52 7.52
N LEU A 71 4.90 5.55 8.35
CA LEU A 71 6.13 6.34 8.43
C LEU A 71 7.20 5.49 9.15
N GLY A 72 8.31 5.20 8.49
CA GLY A 72 9.38 4.38 9.06
C GLY A 72 10.55 4.16 8.12
N ASP A 73 11.70 3.75 8.69
CA ASP A 73 12.93 3.51 7.94
C ASP A 73 13.20 2.00 7.78
N LEU A 74 13.46 1.54 6.56
CA LEU A 74 13.81 0.14 6.29
C LEU A 74 15.09 -0.33 6.99
N ARG A 75 15.98 0.60 7.35
CA ARG A 75 17.22 0.33 8.10
C ARG A 75 16.93 0.13 9.58
N ASN A 76 15.76 0.52 10.06
CA ASN A 76 15.33 0.33 11.43
C ASN A 76 14.53 -0.97 11.57
N ARG A 77 15.07 -1.90 12.35
CA ARG A 77 14.42 -3.18 12.64
C ARG A 77 13.07 -3.00 13.34
N GLU A 78 12.98 -2.05 14.27
CA GLU A 78 11.79 -1.83 15.08
C GLU A 78 10.62 -1.33 14.24
N ASP A 79 10.89 -0.49 13.24
CA ASP A 79 9.89 0.00 12.30
C ASP A 79 9.32 -1.15 11.45
N LEU A 80 10.19 -2.07 11.00
CA LEU A 80 9.76 -3.26 10.26
C LEU A 80 8.96 -4.23 11.13
N GLU A 81 9.43 -4.51 12.35
CA GLU A 81 8.72 -5.39 13.30
C GLU A 81 7.33 -4.84 13.62
N LYS A 82 7.22 -3.52 13.82
CA LYS A 82 5.95 -2.84 14.01
C LYS A 82 5.05 -2.98 12.78
N LEU A 83 5.57 -2.74 11.57
CA LEU A 83 4.80 -2.88 10.33
C LEU A 83 4.26 -4.30 10.12
N PHE A 84 5.13 -5.30 10.24
CA PHE A 84 4.74 -6.70 10.01
C PHE A 84 3.80 -7.24 11.09
N SER A 85 3.69 -6.58 12.25
CA SER A 85 2.67 -6.92 13.26
C SER A 85 1.28 -6.36 12.94
N GLN A 86 1.18 -5.45 11.98
CA GLN A 86 -0.04 -4.71 11.62
C GLN A 86 -0.58 -5.05 10.22
N THR A 87 0.18 -5.82 9.43
CA THR A 87 -0.07 -6.13 8.02
C THR A 87 -0.42 -7.61 7.84
#